data_AF-A0A7X6ZK72-F1
#
_entry.id   AF-A0A7X6ZK72-F1
#
_cell.length_a   1.000
_cell.length_b   1.000
_cell.length_c   1.000
_cell.angle_alpha   90.00
_cell.angle_beta   90.00
_cell.angle_gamma   90.00
#
_symmetry.space_group_name_H-M   'P 1'
#
loop_
_entity.id
_entity.type
_entity.pdbx_description
1 polymer ?
#
loop_
_entity_poly.entity_id
_entity_poly.type
_entity_poly.pdbx_seq_one_letter_code
_entity_poly.pdbx_strand_id
1 'polypeptide(L)'
;MTDEMCKIVHNKDHLCGMQFLREWVAYRWLRSLGMEAMSCEVLIVKGFKPALELISQVVLKEPATVLVDEGVAGQIEPVFAKFEAKIVEVERKQNCLDMLTLSHELRGTSTRYVDGAALYYTNPGSLADGLGAECREELAAELNRHIAVLVEEISDSPIHLRGVQNGIIIGDFQKYGQSDLVWLWAPPSMINELMYFNQSIGEWPCLDAQANLLGMLWDSDGEFLS
;
A
#
# COMPACT_ATOMS: atom_id res chain seq x y z
N MET A 1 0.97 11.59 -35.58
CA MET A 1 0.29 11.27 -34.31
C MET A 1 -0.63 12.43 -34.01
N THR A 2 -1.93 12.21 -34.09
CA THR A 2 -2.98 13.24 -34.05
C THR A 2 -3.31 13.64 -32.62
N ASP A 3 -3.70 14.91 -32.42
CA ASP A 3 -4.00 15.56 -31.14
C ASP A 3 -4.98 14.81 -30.21
N GLU A 4 -5.75 13.85 -30.73
CA GLU A 4 -6.64 12.99 -29.94
C GLU A 4 -5.90 11.97 -29.06
N MET A 5 -4.72 11.48 -29.47
CA MET A 5 -3.93 10.58 -28.62
C MET A 5 -3.28 11.31 -27.44
N CYS A 6 -2.89 12.58 -27.62
CA CYS A 6 -2.38 13.41 -26.50
C CYS A 6 -3.48 13.75 -25.48
N LYS A 7 -4.75 13.90 -25.91
CA LYS A 7 -5.87 14.10 -24.98
C LYS A 7 -6.15 12.88 -24.10
N ILE A 8 -5.97 11.66 -24.62
CA ILE A 8 -6.15 10.42 -23.83
C ILE A 8 -5.01 10.25 -22.80
N VAL A 9 -3.78 10.69 -23.14
CA VAL A 9 -2.66 10.65 -22.19
C VAL A 9 -2.82 11.71 -21.10
N HIS A 10 -3.20 12.94 -21.44
CA HIS A 10 -3.47 13.99 -20.44
C HIS A 10 -4.69 13.70 -19.54
N ASN A 11 -5.67 12.93 -20.01
CA ASN A 11 -6.80 12.54 -19.16
C ASN A 11 -6.46 11.41 -18.17
N LYS A 12 -5.42 10.61 -18.44
CA LYS A 12 -4.98 9.52 -17.53
C LYS A 12 -4.16 10.03 -16.35
N ASP A 13 -3.46 11.16 -16.50
CA ASP A 13 -2.69 11.76 -15.40
C ASP A 13 -3.57 12.25 -14.26
N HIS A 14 -4.82 12.65 -14.52
CA HIS A 14 -5.76 13.00 -13.44
C HIS A 14 -6.27 11.77 -12.68
N LEU A 15 -6.39 10.62 -13.36
CA LEU A 15 -6.91 9.38 -12.77
C LEU A 15 -5.89 8.76 -11.81
N CYS A 16 -4.59 8.89 -12.10
CA CYS A 16 -3.57 8.33 -11.25
C CYS A 16 -3.08 9.31 -10.16
N GLY A 17 -3.58 10.55 -10.18
CA GLY A 17 -3.03 11.67 -9.45
C GLY A 17 -1.95 12.42 -10.23
N MET A 18 -1.80 13.71 -9.89
CA MET A 18 -0.88 14.63 -10.56
C MET A 18 0.51 14.03 -10.71
N GLN A 19 1.03 14.03 -11.94
CA GLN A 19 2.32 13.45 -12.28
C GLN A 19 3.43 13.90 -11.32
N PHE A 20 3.52 15.21 -11.04
CA PHE A 20 4.52 15.77 -10.13
C PHE A 20 4.44 15.20 -8.70
N LEU A 21 3.24 14.93 -8.17
CA LEU A 21 3.10 14.31 -6.86
C LEU A 21 3.58 12.85 -6.87
N ARG A 22 3.26 12.10 -7.93
CA ARG A 22 3.74 10.73 -8.09
C ARG A 22 5.25 10.66 -8.22
N GLU A 23 5.84 11.57 -9.00
CA GLU A 23 7.30 11.73 -9.11
C GLU A 23 7.93 12.09 -7.77
N TRP A 24 7.29 12.97 -7.00
CA TRP A 24 7.75 13.35 -5.68
C TRP A 24 7.80 12.16 -4.72
N VAL A 25 6.72 11.38 -4.64
CA VAL A 25 6.65 10.17 -3.81
C VAL A 25 7.72 9.15 -4.24
N ALA A 26 7.84 8.88 -5.55
CA ALA A 26 8.80 7.93 -6.08
C ALA A 26 10.26 8.34 -5.82
N TYR A 27 10.59 9.60 -6.07
CA TYR A 27 11.97 10.08 -5.98
C TYR A 27 12.41 10.42 -4.55
N ARG A 28 11.51 10.91 -3.70
CA ARG A 28 11.86 11.33 -2.33
C ARG A 28 11.55 10.22 -1.34
N TRP A 29 10.29 9.85 -1.21
CA TRP A 29 9.86 8.95 -0.14
C TRP A 29 10.37 7.53 -0.36
N LEU A 30 10.05 6.93 -1.50
CA LEU A 30 10.38 5.53 -1.77
C LEU A 30 11.91 5.33 -1.85
N ARG A 31 12.65 6.26 -2.44
CA ARG A 31 14.12 6.21 -2.40
C ARG A 31 14.69 6.36 -0.99
N SER A 32 14.08 7.16 -0.12
CA SER A 32 14.53 7.27 1.28
C SER A 32 14.38 5.95 2.05
N LEU A 33 13.43 5.11 1.64
CA LEU A 33 13.25 3.73 2.13
C LEU A 33 14.23 2.73 1.49
N GLY A 34 15.00 3.17 0.49
CA GLY A 34 15.93 2.35 -0.28
C GLY A 34 15.29 1.62 -1.46
N MET A 35 14.14 2.09 -1.94
CA MET A 35 13.42 1.50 -3.06
C MET A 35 13.71 2.24 -4.37
N GLU A 36 13.89 1.48 -5.45
CA GLU A 36 13.92 2.02 -6.81
C GLU A 36 12.51 1.95 -7.39
N ALA A 37 11.76 3.05 -7.28
CA ALA A 37 10.40 3.15 -7.78
C ALA A 37 10.28 4.17 -8.91
N MET A 38 9.35 3.93 -9.84
CA MET A 38 8.96 4.86 -10.89
C MET A 38 7.63 5.55 -10.57
N SER A 39 7.40 6.74 -11.11
CA SER A 39 6.13 7.47 -10.90
C SER A 39 4.91 6.72 -11.45
N CYS A 40 5.08 5.82 -12.42
CA CYS A 40 4.03 4.93 -12.93
C CYS A 40 3.69 3.76 -11.99
N GLU A 41 4.46 3.56 -10.92
CA GLU A 41 4.20 2.58 -9.87
C GLU A 41 3.52 3.20 -8.65
N VAL A 42 3.23 4.51 -8.72
CA VAL A 42 2.58 5.28 -7.67
C VAL A 42 1.17 5.67 -8.11
N LEU A 43 0.20 5.56 -7.20
CA LEU A 43 -1.16 6.02 -7.37
C LEU A 43 -1.54 6.95 -6.22
N ILE A 44 -2.06 8.14 -6.52
CA ILE A 44 -2.65 9.04 -5.50
C ILE A 44 -4.14 8.72 -5.38
N VAL A 45 -4.61 8.47 -4.17
CA VAL A 45 -6.01 8.15 -3.88
C VAL A 45 -6.55 8.97 -2.72
N LYS A 46 -7.87 8.93 -2.54
CA LYS A 46 -8.58 9.72 -1.54
C LYS A 46 -8.66 8.98 -0.20
N GLY A 47 -7.83 9.37 0.75
CA GLY A 47 -7.88 8.89 2.13
C GLY A 47 -7.54 7.40 2.33
N PHE A 48 -7.25 7.04 3.57
CA PHE A 48 -6.75 5.70 3.91
C PHE A 48 -7.78 4.59 3.72
N LYS A 49 -9.01 4.76 4.22
CA LYS A 49 -10.05 3.71 4.13
C LYS A 49 -10.41 3.37 2.67
N PRO A 50 -10.68 4.35 1.78
CA PRO A 50 -10.92 4.03 0.36
C PRO A 50 -9.71 3.37 -0.32
N ALA A 51 -8.49 3.75 0.06
CA ALA A 51 -7.28 3.09 -0.45
C ALA A 51 -7.23 1.61 -0.05
N LEU A 52 -7.51 1.31 1.22
CA LEU A 52 -7.53 -0.07 1.72
C LEU A 52 -8.68 -0.87 1.11
N GLU A 53 -9.83 -0.25 0.85
CA GLU A 53 -10.96 -0.87 0.13
C GLU A 53 -10.59 -1.21 -1.32
N LEU A 54 -9.92 -0.30 -2.03
CA LEU A 54 -9.42 -0.52 -3.39
C LEU A 54 -8.44 -1.70 -3.43
N ILE A 55 -7.47 -1.72 -2.50
CA ILE A 55 -6.51 -2.83 -2.39
C ILE A 55 -7.23 -4.13 -2.11
N SER A 56 -8.18 -4.13 -1.17
CA SER A 56 -8.95 -5.30 -0.80
C SER A 56 -9.73 -5.86 -1.98
N GLN A 57 -10.31 -4.99 -2.82
CA GLN A 57 -11.05 -5.41 -4.02
C GLN A 57 -10.16 -6.09 -5.08
N VAL A 58 -8.90 -5.66 -5.18
CA VAL A 58 -7.93 -6.25 -6.12
C VAL A 58 -7.34 -7.55 -5.57
N VAL A 59 -7.05 -7.59 -4.27
CA VAL A 59 -6.22 -8.63 -3.65
C VAL A 59 -7.06 -9.76 -3.06
N LEU A 60 -8.19 -9.45 -2.43
CA LEU A 60 -8.97 -10.44 -1.70
C LEU A 60 -9.85 -11.24 -2.65
N LYS A 61 -9.81 -12.56 -2.47
CA LYS A 61 -10.70 -13.52 -3.13
C LYS A 61 -11.46 -14.29 -2.05
N GLU A 62 -12.76 -14.49 -2.25
CA GLU A 62 -13.61 -15.18 -1.28
C GLU A 62 -13.35 -16.71 -1.29
N PRO A 63 -13.27 -17.36 -0.12
CA PRO A 63 -13.26 -16.78 1.23
C PRO A 63 -11.91 -16.11 1.56
N ALA A 64 -11.96 -14.87 2.04
CA ALA A 64 -10.76 -14.08 2.30
C ALA A 64 -10.26 -14.26 3.75
N THR A 65 -8.94 -14.29 3.92
CA THR A 65 -8.28 -14.21 5.23
C THR A 65 -7.29 -13.05 5.24
N VAL A 66 -7.38 -12.21 6.27
CA VAL A 66 -6.52 -11.06 6.49
C VAL A 66 -5.79 -11.26 7.80
N LEU A 67 -4.48 -11.40 7.72
CA LEU A 67 -3.59 -11.51 8.86
C LEU A 67 -3.12 -10.11 9.26
N VAL A 68 -3.16 -9.77 10.53
CA VAL A 68 -2.69 -8.47 11.02
C VAL A 68 -1.91 -8.60 12.31
N ASP A 69 -1.16 -7.56 12.67
CA ASP A 69 -0.56 -7.52 14.00
C ASP A 69 -1.62 -7.42 15.10
N GLU A 70 -1.30 -7.98 16.27
CA GLU A 70 -2.13 -7.87 17.46
C GLU A 70 -2.47 -6.41 17.82
N GLY A 71 -3.76 -6.13 18.05
CA GLY A 71 -4.26 -4.81 18.41
C GLY A 71 -4.61 -3.92 17.21
N VAL A 72 -4.45 -4.42 15.98
CA VAL A 72 -4.72 -3.69 14.74
C VAL A 72 -6.12 -3.98 14.20
N ALA A 73 -6.72 -5.13 14.51
CA ALA A 73 -7.96 -5.58 13.88
C ALA A 73 -9.08 -4.53 13.92
N GLY A 74 -9.31 -3.87 15.07
CA GLY A 74 -10.38 -2.89 15.22
C GLY A 74 -10.26 -1.65 14.32
N GLN A 75 -9.05 -1.33 13.83
CA GLN A 75 -8.82 -0.15 12.97
C GLN A 75 -9.25 -0.40 11.52
N ILE A 76 -9.18 -1.66 11.09
CA ILE A 76 -9.37 -2.10 9.70
C ILE A 76 -10.60 -2.96 9.50
N GLU A 77 -11.19 -3.49 10.58
CA GLU A 77 -12.36 -4.37 10.53
C GLU A 77 -13.51 -3.80 9.70
N PRO A 78 -13.86 -2.49 9.77
CA PRO A 78 -14.93 -1.95 8.94
C PRO A 78 -14.69 -2.05 7.42
N VAL A 79 -13.42 -2.06 6.98
CA VAL A 79 -13.05 -2.24 5.57
C VAL A 79 -13.20 -3.70 5.19
N PHE A 80 -12.60 -4.60 5.97
CA PHE A 80 -12.55 -6.02 5.64
C PHE A 80 -13.87 -6.76 5.85
N ALA A 81 -14.76 -6.23 6.70
CA ALA A 81 -16.13 -6.74 6.86
C ALA A 81 -16.94 -6.68 5.56
N LYS A 82 -16.67 -5.70 4.68
CA LYS A 82 -17.31 -5.60 3.35
C LYS A 82 -16.97 -6.77 2.42
N PHE A 83 -15.85 -7.44 2.67
CA PHE A 83 -15.33 -8.55 1.88
C PHE A 83 -15.52 -9.90 2.58
N GLU A 84 -16.33 -9.92 3.65
CA GLU A 84 -16.56 -11.10 4.50
C GLU A 84 -15.25 -11.79 4.95
N ALA A 85 -14.17 -11.01 5.09
CA ALA A 85 -12.85 -11.56 5.35
C ALA A 85 -12.73 -11.97 6.82
N LYS A 86 -12.13 -13.15 7.06
CA LYS A 86 -11.69 -13.56 8.39
C LYS A 86 -10.45 -12.75 8.76
N ILE A 87 -10.56 -11.91 9.79
CA ILE A 87 -9.40 -11.21 10.35
C ILE A 87 -8.75 -12.10 11.41
N VAL A 88 -7.44 -12.28 11.30
CA VAL A 88 -6.64 -13.06 12.25
C VAL A 88 -5.51 -12.19 12.76
N GLU A 89 -5.53 -11.90 14.06
CA GLU A 89 -4.43 -11.23 14.73
C GLU A 89 -3.28 -12.23 14.98
N VAL A 90 -2.08 -11.83 14.59
CA VAL A 90 -0.84 -12.56 14.81
C VAL A 90 -0.18 -11.96 16.05
N GLU A 91 -0.11 -12.75 17.12
CA GLU A 91 0.50 -12.34 18.38
C GLU A 91 1.95 -11.90 18.18
N ARG A 92 2.34 -10.85 18.91
CA ARG A 92 3.73 -10.39 18.95
C ARG A 92 4.48 -11.00 20.14
N LYS A 93 5.53 -11.76 19.86
CA LYS A 93 6.44 -12.36 20.86
C LYS A 93 7.74 -11.58 20.92
N GLN A 94 7.89 -10.73 21.95
CA GLN A 94 9.07 -9.88 22.18
C GLN A 94 9.42 -9.05 20.93
N ASN A 95 10.42 -9.50 20.15
CA ASN A 95 10.94 -8.82 18.96
C ASN A 95 10.52 -9.50 17.64
N CYS A 96 9.58 -10.44 17.69
CA CYS A 96 9.11 -11.16 16.51
C CYS A 96 7.61 -11.45 16.56
N LEU A 97 7.03 -11.85 15.43
CA LEU A 97 5.66 -12.36 15.36
C LEU A 97 5.64 -13.85 15.75
N ASP A 98 4.47 -14.35 16.11
CA ASP A 98 4.25 -15.79 16.19
C ASP A 98 4.25 -16.44 14.80
N MET A 99 5.45 -16.66 14.26
CA MET A 99 5.67 -17.18 12.91
C MET A 99 5.02 -18.55 12.67
N LEU A 100 4.81 -19.35 13.73
CA LEU A 100 4.10 -20.62 13.64
C LEU A 100 2.62 -20.41 13.31
N THR A 101 1.96 -19.49 14.02
CA THR A 101 0.56 -19.13 13.78
C THR A 101 0.40 -18.46 12.42
N LEU A 102 1.30 -17.54 12.07
CA LEU A 102 1.31 -16.88 10.77
C LEU A 102 1.44 -17.88 9.62
N SER A 103 2.43 -18.79 9.68
CA SER A 103 2.61 -19.84 8.66
C SER A 103 1.41 -20.80 8.59
N HIS A 104 0.80 -21.13 9.73
CA HIS A 104 -0.38 -22.00 9.77
C HIS A 104 -1.57 -21.38 9.02
N GLU A 105 -1.89 -20.12 9.31
CA GLU A 105 -3.02 -19.44 8.65
C GLU A 105 -2.75 -19.20 7.16
N LEU A 106 -1.50 -18.86 6.79
CA LEU A 106 -1.08 -18.74 5.38
C LEU A 106 -1.12 -20.08 4.61
N ARG A 107 -0.96 -21.22 5.27
CA ARG A 107 -1.14 -22.54 4.63
C ARG A 107 -2.61 -22.86 4.41
N GLY A 108 -3.48 -22.51 5.35
CA GLY A 108 -4.91 -22.78 5.30
C GLY A 108 -5.62 -22.17 4.09
N THR A 109 -5.11 -21.05 3.57
CA THR A 109 -5.64 -20.35 2.40
C THR A 109 -5.21 -20.96 1.06
N SER A 110 -4.23 -21.86 1.04
CA SER A 110 -3.62 -22.38 -0.20
C SER A 110 -4.17 -23.72 -0.70
N THR A 111 -5.16 -24.32 -0.03
CA THR A 111 -5.45 -25.75 -0.28
C THR A 111 -6.56 -26.07 -1.28
N ARG A 112 -7.31 -25.10 -1.83
CA ARG A 112 -8.17 -25.35 -3.00
C ARG A 112 -8.29 -24.11 -3.87
N TYR A 113 -7.94 -24.29 -5.13
CA TYR A 113 -7.97 -23.32 -6.22
C TYR A 113 -6.79 -22.36 -6.26
N VAL A 114 -6.18 -22.32 -7.44
CA VAL A 114 -5.18 -21.34 -7.83
C VAL A 114 -5.80 -19.95 -7.61
N ASP A 115 -5.05 -19.12 -6.90
CA ASP A 115 -5.33 -17.74 -6.46
C ASP A 115 -6.26 -17.55 -5.25
N GLY A 116 -5.79 -17.92 -4.06
CA GLY A 116 -6.26 -17.33 -2.80
C GLY A 116 -5.06 -16.69 -2.09
N ALA A 117 -4.69 -15.47 -2.47
CA ALA A 117 -3.63 -14.76 -1.77
C ALA A 117 -4.16 -14.30 -0.40
N ALA A 118 -3.53 -14.75 0.68
CA ALA A 118 -3.75 -14.14 1.98
C ALA A 118 -3.16 -12.72 1.98
N LEU A 119 -3.83 -11.79 2.65
CA LEU A 119 -3.33 -10.44 2.85
C LEU A 119 -2.74 -10.36 4.26
N TYR A 120 -1.52 -9.86 4.38
CA TYR A 120 -0.95 -9.46 5.66
C TYR A 120 -0.85 -7.94 5.73
N TYR A 121 -1.57 -7.33 6.67
CA TYR A 121 -1.55 -5.88 6.90
C TYR A 121 -0.76 -5.53 8.16
N THR A 122 0.13 -4.56 8.04
CA THR A 122 0.91 -4.03 9.16
C THR A 122 0.87 -2.51 9.16
N ASN A 123 0.82 -1.92 10.35
CA ASN A 123 0.80 -0.47 10.53
C ASN A 123 2.22 0.08 10.80
N PRO A 124 2.43 1.41 10.75
CA PRO A 124 3.77 1.98 10.87
C PRO A 124 4.45 1.63 12.20
N GLY A 125 3.68 1.61 13.29
CA GLY A 125 4.18 1.34 14.64
C GLY A 125 4.62 -0.12 14.84
N SER A 126 3.94 -1.07 14.22
CA SER A 126 4.28 -2.49 14.30
C SER A 126 5.70 -2.77 13.83
N LEU A 127 6.11 -2.20 12.68
CA LEU A 127 7.46 -2.40 12.15
C LEU A 127 8.50 -1.55 12.90
N ALA A 128 8.19 -0.27 13.17
CA ALA A 128 9.12 0.68 13.77
C ALA A 128 9.46 0.35 15.23
N ASP A 129 8.49 -0.10 16.02
CA ASP A 129 8.62 -0.19 17.48
C ASP A 129 9.01 -1.58 17.99
N GLY A 130 9.39 -2.53 17.13
CA GLY A 130 9.97 -3.78 17.68
C GLY A 130 10.07 -5.03 16.83
N LEU A 131 9.96 -5.01 15.50
CA LEU A 131 10.29 -6.22 14.72
C LEU A 131 11.80 -6.22 14.45
N GLY A 132 12.53 -7.20 14.99
CA GLY A 132 13.97 -7.35 14.77
C GLY A 132 14.30 -7.62 13.29
N ALA A 133 15.54 -7.34 12.88
CA ALA A 133 15.98 -7.56 11.50
C ALA A 133 15.77 -9.01 11.04
N GLU A 134 16.15 -9.99 11.85
CA GLU A 134 15.95 -11.42 11.57
C GLU A 134 14.46 -11.76 11.41
N CYS A 135 13.59 -11.21 12.26
CA CYS A 135 12.16 -11.46 12.14
C CYS A 135 11.55 -10.86 10.87
N ARG A 136 12.02 -9.67 10.46
CA ARG A 136 11.59 -9.06 9.19
C ARG A 136 12.01 -9.91 8.00
N GLU A 137 13.22 -10.46 8.01
CA GLU A 137 13.68 -11.38 6.96
C GLU A 137 12.86 -12.67 6.94
N GLU A 138 12.56 -13.24 8.11
CA GLU A 138 11.73 -14.45 8.23
C GLU A 138 10.29 -14.21 7.76
N LEU A 139 9.70 -13.08 8.17
CA LEU A 139 8.37 -12.66 7.72
C LEU A 139 8.32 -12.50 6.21
N ALA A 140 9.29 -11.80 5.61
CA ALA A 140 9.34 -11.63 4.17
C ALA A 140 9.46 -12.99 3.44
N ALA A 141 10.27 -13.90 3.97
CA ALA A 141 10.41 -15.25 3.43
C ALA A 141 9.10 -16.07 3.52
N GLU A 142 8.36 -15.95 4.62
CA GLU A 142 7.08 -16.63 4.82
C GLU A 142 6.01 -16.11 3.86
N LEU A 143 5.88 -14.78 3.74
CA LEU A 143 4.94 -14.15 2.81
C LEU A 143 5.21 -14.57 1.36
N ASN A 144 6.48 -14.57 0.95
CA ASN A 144 6.88 -15.02 -0.38
C ASN A 144 6.57 -16.50 -0.62
N ARG A 145 6.85 -17.37 0.36
CA ARG A 145 6.60 -18.81 0.27
C ARG A 145 5.12 -19.11 0.02
N HIS A 146 4.25 -18.29 0.60
CA HIS A 146 2.80 -18.44 0.51
C HIS A 146 2.15 -17.51 -0.52
N ILE A 147 2.93 -16.76 -1.30
CA ILE A 147 2.44 -15.79 -2.29
C ILE A 147 1.44 -14.81 -1.66
N ALA A 148 1.64 -14.49 -0.38
CA ALA A 148 0.81 -13.57 0.36
C ALA A 148 1.09 -12.13 -0.09
N VAL A 149 0.06 -11.29 -0.06
CA VAL A 149 0.21 -9.86 -0.33
C VAL A 149 0.49 -9.14 0.99
N LEU A 150 1.61 -8.42 1.06
CA LEU A 150 1.87 -7.47 2.12
C LEU A 150 1.16 -6.15 1.79
N VAL A 151 0.40 -5.63 2.74
CA VAL A 151 -0.04 -4.23 2.74
C VAL A 151 0.59 -3.54 3.92
N GLU A 152 1.54 -2.66 3.65
CA GLU A 152 2.29 -1.93 4.65
C GLU A 152 1.82 -0.49 4.68
N GLU A 153 1.24 -0.06 5.80
CA GLU A 153 1.05 1.36 6.04
C GLU A 153 2.35 1.94 6.60
N ILE A 154 2.81 3.02 5.98
CA ILE A 154 4.01 3.74 6.40
C ILE A 154 3.67 5.19 6.74
N SER A 155 4.44 5.75 7.66
CA SER A 155 4.43 7.16 8.00
C SER A 155 5.83 7.76 7.79
N ASP A 156 6.28 8.66 8.66
CA ASP A 156 7.62 9.25 8.63
C ASP A 156 8.76 8.27 9.01
N SER A 157 8.45 7.02 9.37
CA SER A 157 9.45 6.02 9.73
C SER A 157 10.23 5.54 8.49
N PRO A 158 11.57 5.47 8.54
CA PRO A 158 12.38 4.97 7.42
C PRO A 158 12.42 3.43 7.34
N ILE A 159 11.66 2.74 8.21
CA ILE A 159 11.68 1.28 8.29
C ILE A 159 10.54 0.75 7.44
N HIS A 160 10.89 -0.09 6.47
CA HIS A 160 9.92 -0.86 5.71
C HIS A 160 10.32 -2.33 5.57
N LEU A 161 9.36 -3.22 5.26
CA LEU A 161 9.64 -4.64 5.10
C LEU A 161 10.25 -4.92 3.72
N ARG A 162 11.53 -5.29 3.71
CA ARG A 162 12.29 -5.60 2.48
C ARG A 162 12.13 -7.06 2.06
N GLY A 163 12.26 -7.29 0.74
CA GLY A 163 12.33 -8.63 0.18
C GLY A 163 10.99 -9.31 -0.10
N VAL A 164 9.86 -8.66 0.17
CA VAL A 164 8.53 -9.18 -0.20
C VAL A 164 8.25 -8.91 -1.68
N GLN A 165 7.87 -9.94 -2.43
CA GLN A 165 7.61 -9.86 -3.87
C GLN A 165 6.28 -9.18 -4.20
N ASN A 166 5.28 -9.41 -3.34
CA ASN A 166 3.91 -8.95 -3.50
C ASN A 166 3.59 -7.88 -2.43
N GLY A 167 4.33 -6.77 -2.44
CA GLY A 167 4.17 -5.70 -1.46
C GLY A 167 3.41 -4.51 -2.02
N ILE A 168 2.47 -3.98 -1.26
CA ILE A 168 1.80 -2.71 -1.48
C ILE A 168 2.13 -1.81 -0.29
N ILE A 169 2.57 -0.59 -0.56
CA ILE A 169 2.84 0.41 0.47
C ILE A 169 1.75 1.48 0.39
N ILE A 170 1.16 1.82 1.53
CA ILE A 170 0.26 2.94 1.72
C ILE A 170 0.99 3.98 2.54
N GLY A 171 1.10 5.20 2.03
CA GLY A 171 1.57 6.34 2.83
C GLY A 171 0.62 7.52 2.75
N ASP A 172 0.74 8.44 3.69
CA ASP A 172 -0.10 9.63 3.77
C ASP A 172 0.70 10.93 3.60
N PHE A 173 -0.03 12.04 3.48
CA PHE A 173 0.53 13.39 3.48
C PHE A 173 0.12 14.18 4.73
N GLN A 174 -0.16 13.50 5.85
CA GLN A 174 -0.64 14.12 7.10
C GLN A 174 0.37 15.13 7.66
N LYS A 175 1.67 14.86 7.54
CA LYS A 175 2.74 15.81 7.91
C LYS A 175 2.64 17.15 7.16
N TYR A 176 2.08 17.13 5.95
CA TYR A 176 1.83 18.29 5.12
C TYR A 176 0.39 18.80 5.26
N GLY A 177 -0.34 18.38 6.30
CA GLY A 177 -1.71 18.82 6.57
C GLY A 177 -2.76 18.28 5.60
N GLN A 178 -2.45 17.23 4.83
CA GLN A 178 -3.33 16.66 3.81
C GLN A 178 -3.69 15.20 4.16
N SER A 179 -4.59 15.01 5.13
CA SER A 179 -5.07 13.67 5.54
C SER A 179 -6.01 13.02 4.52
N ASP A 180 -6.61 13.82 3.64
CA ASP A 180 -7.56 13.34 2.63
C ASP A 180 -6.88 12.77 1.39
N LEU A 181 -5.55 12.87 1.32
CA LEU A 181 -4.73 12.32 0.25
C LEU A 181 -3.81 11.26 0.83
N VAL A 182 -3.80 10.10 0.19
CA VAL A 182 -2.83 9.05 0.44
C VAL A 182 -2.23 8.62 -0.89
N TRP A 183 -1.06 8.00 -0.83
CA TRP A 183 -0.38 7.45 -1.99
C TRP A 183 -0.20 5.95 -1.79
N LEU A 184 -0.29 5.23 -2.89
CA LEU A 184 -0.04 3.80 -2.98
C LEU A 184 1.18 3.58 -3.85
N TRP A 185 2.09 2.72 -3.42
CA TRP A 185 3.07 2.09 -4.29
C TRP A 185 2.78 0.60 -4.39
N ALA A 186 2.90 0.04 -5.58
CA ALA A 186 2.78 -1.39 -5.81
C ALA A 186 3.65 -1.81 -7.01
N PRO A 187 4.09 -3.07 -7.08
CA PRO A 187 4.82 -3.58 -8.23
C PRO A 187 3.98 -3.48 -9.51
N PRO A 188 4.61 -3.46 -10.70
CA PRO A 188 3.91 -3.35 -11.99
C PRO A 188 2.77 -4.36 -12.21
N SER A 189 2.86 -5.55 -11.61
CA SER A 189 1.82 -6.57 -11.66
C SER A 189 0.52 -6.15 -10.97
N MET A 190 0.58 -5.33 -9.91
CA MET A 190 -0.58 -4.94 -9.10
C MET A 190 -1.03 -3.50 -9.36
N ILE A 191 -0.10 -2.57 -9.63
CA ILE A 191 -0.44 -1.16 -9.80
C ILE A 191 -1.40 -0.93 -10.98
N ASN A 192 -1.25 -1.71 -12.06
CA ASN A 192 -2.14 -1.63 -13.22
C ASN A 192 -3.57 -2.05 -12.89
N GLU A 193 -3.74 -3.07 -12.04
CA GLU A 193 -5.05 -3.50 -11.57
C GLU A 193 -5.67 -2.47 -10.63
N LEU A 194 -4.90 -1.94 -9.67
CA LEU A 194 -5.33 -0.86 -8.79
C LEU A 194 -5.79 0.37 -9.58
N MET A 195 -5.03 0.79 -10.60
CA MET A 195 -5.41 1.90 -11.48
C MET A 195 -6.70 1.61 -12.24
N TYR A 196 -6.88 0.38 -12.75
CA TYR A 196 -8.10 0.00 -13.46
C TYR A 196 -9.33 0.01 -12.55
N PHE A 197 -9.22 -0.54 -11.33
CA PHE A 197 -10.34 -0.55 -10.38
C PHE A 197 -10.66 0.85 -9.85
N ASN A 198 -9.64 1.68 -9.57
CA ASN A 198 -9.85 3.08 -9.19
C ASN A 198 -10.63 3.84 -10.29
N GLN A 199 -10.36 3.52 -11.57
CA GLN A 199 -11.13 4.01 -12.72
C GLN A 199 -12.60 3.64 -12.70
N SER A 200 -12.91 2.42 -12.28
CA SER A 200 -14.28 1.94 -12.21
C SER A 200 -15.09 2.53 -11.06
N ILE A 201 -14.43 2.81 -9.91
CA ILE A 201 -15.08 3.32 -8.70
C ILE A 201 -15.35 4.83 -8.81
N GLY A 202 -14.47 5.58 -9.49
CA GLY A 202 -14.65 7.01 -9.72
C GLY A 202 -14.38 7.91 -8.51
N GLU A 203 -13.74 7.39 -7.46
CA GLU A 203 -13.38 8.12 -6.25
C GLU A 203 -12.01 8.80 -6.37
N TRP A 204 -11.94 9.82 -7.21
CA TRP A 204 -10.70 10.54 -7.50
C TRP A 204 -10.31 11.54 -6.40
N PRO A 205 -9.00 11.68 -6.10
CA PRO A 205 -8.54 12.79 -5.27
C PRO A 205 -8.82 14.13 -5.96
N CYS A 206 -9.27 15.12 -5.18
CA CYS A 206 -9.55 16.46 -5.69
C CYS A 206 -8.28 17.11 -6.28
N LEU A 207 -8.38 17.70 -7.48
CA LEU A 207 -7.23 18.36 -8.12
C LEU A 207 -6.74 19.58 -7.33
N ASP A 208 -7.65 20.34 -6.71
CA ASP A 208 -7.27 21.49 -5.89
C ASP A 208 -6.50 21.06 -4.64
N ALA A 209 -6.90 19.95 -4.01
CA ALA A 209 -6.18 19.38 -2.86
C ALA A 209 -4.76 18.95 -3.25
N GLN A 210 -4.62 18.31 -4.42
CA GLN A 210 -3.33 17.90 -4.96
C GLN A 210 -2.44 19.11 -5.34
N ALA A 211 -3.01 20.15 -5.95
CA ALA A 211 -2.30 21.37 -6.28
C ALA A 211 -1.80 22.10 -5.03
N ASN A 212 -2.64 22.19 -4.00
CA ASN A 212 -2.27 22.78 -2.71
C ASN A 212 -1.14 22.00 -2.04
N LEU A 213 -1.24 20.65 -2.02
CA LEU A 213 -0.18 19.80 -1.51
C LEU A 213 1.14 20.05 -2.27
N LEU A 214 1.10 20.14 -3.60
CA LEU A 214 2.29 20.39 -4.39
C LEU A 214 2.95 21.73 -4.03
N GLY A 215 2.16 22.78 -3.80
CA GLY A 215 2.67 24.06 -3.30
C GLY A 215 3.37 23.92 -1.95
N MET A 216 2.76 23.19 -1.01
CA MET A 216 3.35 22.94 0.31
C MET A 216 4.65 22.14 0.24
N LEU A 217 4.70 21.11 -0.62
CA LEU A 217 5.89 20.30 -0.85
C LEU A 217 7.02 21.14 -1.47
N TRP A 218 6.69 22.06 -2.36
CA TRP A 218 7.68 22.96 -2.98
C TRP A 218 8.31 23.90 -1.93
N ASP A 219 7.49 24.43 -1.02
CA ASP A 219 7.93 25.34 0.03
C ASP A 219 8.69 24.63 1.15
N SER A 220 8.36 23.37 1.46
CA SER A 220 9.01 22.60 2.54
C SER A 220 10.33 21.97 2.13
N ASP A 221 10.42 21.48 0.89
CA ASP A 221 11.50 20.58 0.46
C ASP A 221 12.52 21.21 -0.50
N GLY A 222 12.35 22.49 -0.86
CA GLY A 222 13.35 23.35 -1.49
C GLY A 222 14.18 22.70 -2.60
N GLU A 223 13.81 22.96 -3.85
CA GLU A 223 14.44 22.48 -5.11
C GLU A 223 13.98 21.10 -5.59
N PHE A 224 13.02 21.11 -6.53
CA PHE A 224 12.56 19.91 -7.24
C PHE A 224 13.42 19.52 -8.45
N LEU A 225 14.41 20.32 -8.82
CA LEU A 225 15.20 20.12 -10.04
C LEU A 225 16.61 20.67 -9.87
N SER A 226 17.58 19.81 -9.54
CA SER A 226 18.97 19.94 -9.99
C SER A 226 19.48 18.59 -10.48
#